data_AF-A0A820C7Z0-F1
#
_entry.id   AF-A0A820C7Z0-F1
#
_cell.length_a   1.000
_cell.length_b   1.000
_cell.length_c   1.000
_cell.angle_alpha   90.00
_cell.angle_beta   90.00
_cell.angle_gamma   90.00
#
_symmetry.space_group_name_H-M   'P 1'
#
loop_
_entity.id
_entity.type
_entity.pdbx_description
1 polymer ?
#
loop_
_entity_poly.entity_id
_entity_poly.type
_entity_poly.pdbx_seq_one_letter_code
_entity_poly.pdbx_strand_id
1 'polypeptide(L)'
;MLMPQAPTQLLTIHQTGQSIPTSASPTLSPLNSTSPPSTQTDPSLTDNPEYLSQLLKDKRQLAAVPNMFMHIERLLDQEINKVRVNLFNLSTRPKMELPEPNGEKKIFQEKVFIPVQQHPE
;
A
#
# COMPACT_ATOMS: atom_id res chain seq x y z
N MET A 1 22.88 59.02 7.48
CA MET A 1 23.20 58.00 6.46
C MET A 1 24.71 57.78 6.45
N LEU A 2 25.21 56.68 7.05
CA LEU A 2 26.41 55.97 6.59
C LEU A 2 26.55 54.65 7.37
N MET A 3 26.35 53.55 6.68
CA MET A 3 27.01 52.25 6.89
C MET A 3 27.65 51.89 5.53
N PRO A 4 28.56 50.91 5.37
CA PRO A 4 29.12 49.94 6.35
C PRO A 4 30.67 49.80 6.24
N GLN A 5 31.32 49.03 7.12
CA GLN A 5 32.56 48.32 6.75
C GLN A 5 32.71 47.03 7.57
N ALA A 6 32.82 45.91 6.86
CA ALA A 6 33.13 44.59 7.40
C ALA A 6 34.66 44.37 7.43
N PRO A 7 35.23 43.73 8.46
CA PRO A 7 36.64 43.35 8.46
C PRO A 7 36.86 41.98 7.81
N THR A 8 37.59 42.00 6.70
CA THR A 8 38.23 40.86 6.02
C THR A 8 39.34 40.29 6.91
N GLN A 9 39.26 39.00 7.28
CA GLN A 9 40.39 38.30 7.91
C GLN A 9 41.16 37.52 6.84
N LEU A 10 42.43 37.87 6.71
CA LEU A 10 43.37 37.42 5.69
C LEU A 10 44.14 36.18 6.17
N LEU A 11 44.32 35.25 5.25
CA LEU A 11 45.00 33.95 5.37
C LEU A 11 46.43 34.08 5.93
N THR A 12 46.76 33.38 7.02
CA THR A 12 48.14 33.18 7.46
C THR A 12 48.49 31.70 7.49
N ILE A 13 49.60 31.40 6.85
CA ILE A 13 50.18 30.11 6.50
C ILE A 13 51.26 29.79 7.54
N HIS A 14 51.21 28.62 8.18
CA HIS A 14 52.33 28.08 8.93
C HIS A 14 52.58 26.63 8.51
N GLN A 15 53.77 26.39 7.96
CA GLN A 15 54.32 25.09 7.59
C GLN A 15 55.34 24.68 8.66
N THR A 16 55.33 23.43 9.13
CA THR A 16 56.51 22.70 9.63
C THR A 16 56.19 21.22 9.83
N GLY A 17 57.01 20.33 9.27
CA GLY A 17 57.13 18.93 9.72
C GLY A 17 56.61 17.84 8.76
N GLN A 18 57.53 17.15 8.10
CA GLN A 18 57.31 16.03 7.19
C GLN A 18 56.78 14.75 7.88
N SER A 19 55.85 14.05 7.23
CA SER A 19 55.72 12.58 7.16
C SER A 19 54.70 12.20 6.08
N ILE A 20 55.14 11.54 5.01
CA ILE A 20 54.29 10.96 3.95
C ILE A 20 53.81 9.58 4.44
N PRO A 21 52.54 9.18 4.19
CA PRO A 21 52.34 8.18 3.14
C PRO A 21 51.11 8.44 2.25
N THR A 22 51.34 8.30 0.93
CA THR A 22 50.45 7.72 -0.10
C THR A 22 48.98 8.17 -0.21
N SER A 23 48.73 8.97 -1.25
CA SER A 23 47.64 8.92 -2.23
C SER A 23 46.29 8.34 -1.79
N ALA A 24 45.29 9.21 -1.60
CA ALA A 24 43.88 8.85 -1.65
C ALA A 24 43.19 9.68 -2.73
N SER A 25 42.90 9.05 -3.86
CA SER A 25 42.02 9.57 -4.91
C SER A 25 40.56 9.57 -4.42
N PRO A 26 39.75 10.59 -4.74
CA PRO A 26 38.30 10.52 -4.57
C PRO A 26 37.67 10.03 -5.87
N THR A 27 37.24 8.77 -5.98
CA THR A 27 36.47 8.33 -7.16
C THR A 27 35.52 7.17 -6.85
N LEU A 28 34.24 7.54 -6.76
CA LEU A 28 33.02 6.84 -7.19
C LEU A 28 32.94 5.32 -6.93
N SER A 29 32.19 4.95 -5.89
CA SER A 29 31.62 3.60 -5.77
C SER A 29 30.46 3.44 -6.77
N PRO A 30 30.45 2.40 -7.61
CA PRO A 30 29.30 2.09 -8.44
C PRO A 30 28.20 1.40 -7.62
N LEU A 31 27.00 1.98 -7.71
CA LEU A 31 25.66 1.40 -7.59
C LEU A 31 25.58 -0.03 -7.02
N ASN A 32 25.26 -0.13 -5.72
CA ASN A 32 24.76 -1.37 -5.13
C ASN A 32 23.38 -1.64 -5.75
N SER A 33 23.32 -2.64 -6.64
CA SER A 33 22.09 -3.26 -7.11
C SER A 33 21.40 -3.95 -5.95
N THR A 34 20.73 -3.15 -5.12
CA THR A 34 19.73 -3.67 -4.19
C THR A 34 18.57 -4.09 -5.07
N SER A 35 18.55 -5.38 -5.40
CA SER A 35 17.36 -6.05 -5.89
C SER A 35 16.17 -5.55 -5.08
N PRO A 36 15.06 -5.12 -5.69
CA PRO A 36 13.85 -4.89 -4.92
C PRO A 36 13.60 -6.17 -4.10
N PRO A 37 13.20 -6.07 -2.81
CA PRO A 37 12.69 -7.24 -2.14
C PRO A 37 11.60 -7.78 -3.06
N SER A 38 11.83 -8.97 -3.60
CA SER A 38 10.78 -9.72 -4.26
C SER A 38 9.70 -9.83 -3.20
N THR A 39 8.64 -9.04 -3.33
CA THR A 39 7.38 -9.25 -2.62
C THR A 39 6.85 -10.57 -3.16
N GLN A 40 7.45 -11.67 -2.70
CA GLN A 40 6.82 -12.98 -2.71
C GLN A 40 5.58 -12.75 -1.88
N THR A 41 4.50 -12.52 -2.61
CA THR A 41 3.17 -12.37 -2.09
C THR A 41 2.79 -13.77 -1.65
N ASP A 42 3.23 -14.14 -0.45
CA ASP A 42 2.87 -15.41 0.16
C ASP A 42 1.33 -15.38 0.28
N PRO A 43 0.60 -16.24 -0.47
CA PRO A 43 -0.85 -16.12 -0.60
C PRO A 43 -1.59 -16.33 0.73
N SER A 44 -0.90 -16.83 1.77
CA SER A 44 -1.52 -17.06 3.08
C SER A 44 -1.65 -15.81 3.97
N LEU A 45 -0.89 -14.74 3.71
CA LEU A 45 -0.96 -13.52 4.53
C LEU A 45 -2.16 -12.62 4.18
N THR A 46 -2.69 -12.75 2.96
CA THR A 46 -3.82 -11.95 2.48
C THR A 46 -5.17 -12.44 2.98
N ASP A 47 -5.26 -13.65 3.53
CA ASP A 47 -6.52 -14.27 3.98
C ASP A 47 -6.62 -14.31 5.51
N ASN A 48 -6.22 -13.22 6.18
CA ASN A 48 -6.25 -13.09 7.63
C ASN A 48 -7.22 -11.97 8.06
N PRO A 49 -8.10 -12.20 9.07
CA PRO A 49 -8.96 -11.14 9.63
C PRO A 49 -8.19 -9.90 10.10
N GLU A 50 -6.95 -10.04 10.58
CA GLU A 50 -6.12 -8.91 10.99
C GLU A 50 -5.80 -7.99 9.80
N TYR A 51 -5.49 -8.57 8.64
CA TYR A 51 -5.23 -7.83 7.41
C TYR A 51 -6.47 -7.08 6.94
N LEU A 52 -7.65 -7.72 6.96
CA LEU A 52 -8.91 -7.05 6.66
C LEU A 52 -9.15 -5.84 7.58
N SER A 53 -8.80 -5.97 8.87
CA SER A 53 -8.95 -4.86 9.83
C SER A 53 -8.07 -3.66 9.47
N GLN A 54 -6.85 -3.89 8.97
CA GLN A 54 -5.93 -2.85 8.53
C GLN A 54 -6.47 -2.14 7.29
N LEU A 55 -6.94 -2.89 6.29
CA LEU A 55 -7.56 -2.31 5.09
C LEU A 55 -8.79 -1.45 5.42
N LEU A 56 -9.61 -1.85 6.39
CA LEU A 56 -10.77 -1.06 6.85
C LEU A 56 -10.35 0.24 7.56
N LYS A 57 -9.22 0.25 8.27
CA LYS A 57 -8.66 1.46 8.88
C LYS A 57 -8.16 2.42 7.80
N ASP A 58 -7.42 1.92 6.82
CA ASP A 58 -6.91 2.72 5.70
C ASP A 58 -8.06 3.33 4.90
N LYS A 59 -9.15 2.57 4.66
CA LYS A 59 -10.34 3.06 3.96
C LYS A 59 -10.98 4.25 4.67
N ARG A 60 -11.05 4.20 6.00
CA ARG A 60 -11.56 5.31 6.81
C ARG A 60 -10.67 6.55 6.68
N GLN A 61 -9.35 6.35 6.68
CA GLN A 61 -8.40 7.46 6.57
C GLN A 61 -8.46 8.11 5.18
N LEU A 62 -8.56 7.33 4.10
CA LEU A 62 -8.71 7.84 2.74
C LEU A 62 -10.02 8.60 2.56
N ALA A 63 -11.12 8.10 3.13
CA ALA A 63 -12.42 8.78 3.10
C ALA A 63 -12.42 10.16 3.78
N ALA A 64 -11.44 10.47 4.63
CA ALA A 64 -11.31 11.78 5.27
C ALA A 64 -10.87 12.89 4.28
N VAL A 65 -10.29 12.52 3.14
CA VAL A 65 -9.79 13.45 2.11
C VAL A 65 -10.33 13.07 0.72
N PRO A 66 -11.62 13.33 0.44
CA PRO A 66 -12.27 12.88 -0.78
C PRO A 66 -11.60 13.44 -2.03
N ASN A 67 -11.62 12.67 -3.12
CA ASN A 67 -11.10 13.02 -4.44
C ASN A 67 -9.57 13.13 -4.56
N MET A 68 -8.82 13.01 -3.46
CA MET A 68 -7.35 13.08 -3.50
C MET A 68 -6.72 11.77 -3.98
N PHE A 69 -7.34 10.63 -3.66
CA PHE A 69 -6.76 9.30 -3.89
C PHE A 69 -7.74 8.32 -4.54
N MET A 70 -8.49 8.78 -5.55
CA MET A 70 -9.55 8.00 -6.22
C MET A 70 -9.10 6.61 -6.69
N HIS A 71 -7.88 6.50 -7.21
CA HIS A 71 -7.36 5.21 -7.67
C HIS A 71 -6.97 4.28 -6.52
N ILE A 72 -6.46 4.82 -5.40
CA ILE A 72 -6.10 4.03 -4.22
C ILE A 72 -7.36 3.55 -3.52
N GLU A 73 -8.37 4.42 -3.37
CA GLU A 73 -9.69 4.04 -2.84
C GLU A 73 -10.29 2.87 -3.64
N ARG A 74 -10.25 2.95 -4.98
CA ARG A 74 -10.71 1.86 -5.85
C ARG A 74 -9.93 0.56 -5.65
N LEU A 75 -8.60 0.63 -5.55
CA LEU A 75 -7.76 -0.57 -5.34
C LEU A 75 -8.03 -1.18 -3.95
N LEU A 76 -8.19 -0.33 -2.94
CA LEU A 76 -8.49 -0.76 -1.58
C LEU A 76 -9.86 -1.43 -1.49
N ASP A 77 -10.87 -0.89 -2.16
CA ASP A 77 -12.19 -1.52 -2.25
C ASP A 77 -12.15 -2.90 -2.92
N GLN A 78 -11.37 -3.03 -3.99
CA GLN A 78 -11.15 -4.31 -4.66
C GLN A 78 -10.48 -5.33 -3.74
N GLU A 79 -9.45 -4.91 -3.01
CA GLU A 79 -8.72 -5.79 -2.08
C GLU A 79 -9.60 -6.19 -0.89
N ILE A 80 -10.33 -5.26 -0.28
CA ILE A 80 -11.29 -5.54 0.79
C ILE A 80 -12.33 -6.56 0.31
N ASN A 81 -12.86 -6.39 -0.91
CA ASN A 81 -13.84 -7.34 -1.44
C ASN A 81 -13.23 -8.73 -1.64
N LYS A 82 -12.01 -8.81 -2.20
CA LYS A 82 -11.28 -10.06 -2.38
C LYS A 82 -11.07 -10.78 -1.04
N VAL A 83 -10.53 -10.09 -0.04
CA VAL A 83 -10.27 -10.65 1.29
C VAL A 83 -11.56 -11.07 1.99
N ARG A 84 -12.63 -10.29 1.89
CA ARG A 84 -13.94 -10.66 2.47
C ARG A 84 -14.53 -11.90 1.81
N VAL A 85 -14.43 -12.01 0.49
CA VAL A 85 -14.85 -13.22 -0.22
C VAL A 85 -14.00 -14.39 0.27
N ASN A 86 -12.67 -14.26 0.34
CA ASN A 86 -11.82 -15.36 0.78
C ASN A 86 -12.08 -15.78 2.25
N LEU A 87 -12.32 -14.83 3.16
CA LEU A 87 -12.57 -15.10 4.57
C LEU A 87 -13.98 -15.64 4.87
N PHE A 88 -15.00 -15.16 4.15
CA PHE A 88 -16.41 -15.40 4.49
C PHE A 88 -17.19 -16.15 3.42
N ASN A 89 -16.55 -16.60 2.34
CA ASN A 89 -17.21 -17.44 1.35
C ASN A 89 -17.49 -18.84 1.92
N LEU A 90 -18.56 -18.93 2.70
CA LEU A 90 -19.14 -20.17 3.22
C LEU A 90 -20.06 -20.82 2.18
N SER A 91 -19.93 -20.51 0.88
CA SER A 91 -20.65 -21.24 -0.15
C SER A 91 -20.09 -22.66 -0.20
N THR A 92 -20.75 -23.59 0.49
CA THR A 92 -20.55 -25.03 0.30
C THR A 92 -20.94 -25.48 -1.11
N ARG A 93 -21.59 -24.59 -1.87
CA ARG A 93 -21.93 -24.82 -3.27
C ARG A 93 -20.75 -24.45 -4.16
N PRO A 94 -20.38 -25.33 -5.10
CA PRO A 94 -19.33 -25.04 -6.06
C PRO A 94 -19.71 -23.81 -6.89
N LYS A 95 -18.71 -23.01 -7.26
CA LYS A 95 -18.87 -21.88 -8.16
C LYS A 95 -19.44 -22.39 -9.48
N MET A 96 -20.72 -22.14 -9.73
CA MET A 96 -21.38 -22.52 -10.99
C MET A 96 -21.05 -21.46 -12.05
N GLU A 97 -20.60 -21.92 -13.21
CA GLU A 97 -20.44 -21.06 -14.38
C GLU A 97 -21.81 -20.86 -15.04
N LEU A 98 -22.14 -19.61 -15.33
CA LEU A 98 -23.38 -19.27 -16.03
C LEU A 98 -23.19 -19.54 -17.54
N PRO A 99 -24.20 -20.09 -18.22
CA PRO A 99 -24.17 -20.27 -19.67
C PRO A 99 -24.24 -18.92 -20.40
N GLU A 100 -23.97 -18.94 -21.72
CA GLU A 100 -24.15 -17.76 -22.56
C GLU A 100 -25.61 -17.27 -22.49
N PRO A 101 -25.84 -15.96 -22.33
CA PRO A 101 -27.19 -15.43 -22.25
C PRO A 101 -27.95 -15.72 -23.54
N ASN A 102 -29.15 -16.30 -23.40
CA ASN A 102 -30.04 -16.57 -24.52
C ASN A 102 -31.46 -16.07 -24.22
N GLY A 103 -32.03 -15.33 -25.17
CA GLY A 103 -33.41 -14.83 -25.09
C GLY A 103 -33.58 -13.49 -24.37
N GLU A 104 -34.81 -13.21 -23.97
CA GLU A 104 -35.20 -11.96 -23.34
C GLU A 104 -34.85 -11.93 -21.83
N LYS A 105 -34.48 -10.75 -21.32
CA LYS A 105 -34.11 -10.57 -19.91
C LYS A 105 -35.31 -10.84 -18.99
N LYS A 106 -35.17 -11.81 -18.09
CA LYS A 106 -36.18 -12.12 -17.05
C LYS A 106 -35.69 -11.68 -15.68
N ILE A 107 -36.62 -11.21 -14.85
CA ILE A 107 -36.38 -10.87 -13.44
C ILE A 107 -37.03 -11.96 -12.59
N PHE A 108 -36.23 -12.66 -11.79
CA PHE A 108 -36.71 -13.67 -10.83
C PHE A 108 -36.73 -13.07 -9.42
N GLN A 109 -37.78 -13.35 -8.65
CA GLN A 109 -37.92 -12.92 -7.27
C GLN A 109 -38.38 -14.09 -6.40
N GLU A 110 -37.65 -14.38 -5.33
CA GLU A 110 -38.00 -15.39 -4.33
C GLU A 110 -38.20 -14.69 -2.98
N LYS A 111 -39.39 -14.85 -2.39
CA LYS A 111 -39.68 -14.32 -1.05
C LYS A 111 -39.28 -15.37 -0.01
N VAL A 112 -38.19 -15.10 0.70
CA VAL A 112 -37.72 -15.95 1.80
C VAL A 112 -38.26 -15.38 3.12
N PHE A 113 -39.03 -16.17 3.86
CA PHE A 113 -39.55 -15.79 5.17
C PHE A 113 -38.58 -16.23 6.27
N ILE A 114 -38.23 -15.32 7.18
CA ILE A 114 -37.41 -15.64 8.36
C ILE A 114 -38.32 -16.34 9.39
N PRO A 115 -37.97 -17.55 9.88
CA PRO A 115 -38.82 -18.31 10.80
C PRO A 115 -38.72 -17.79 12.24
N VAL A 116 -39.08 -16.53 12.47
CA VAL A 116 -39.05 -15.84 13.78
C VAL A 116 -39.99 -16.48 14.81
N GLN A 117 -41.01 -17.22 14.36
CA GLN A 117 -41.90 -17.96 15.25
C GLN A 117 -41.23 -19.20 15.85
N GLN A 118 -40.25 -19.79 15.14
CA GLN A 118 -39.59 -21.03 15.55
C GLN A 118 -38.29 -20.74 16.31
N HIS A 119 -37.57 -19.68 15.92
CA HIS A 119 -36.37 -19.19 16.59
C HIS A 119 -36.47 -17.66 16.73
N PRO A 120 -36.94 -17.16 17.89
CA PRO A 120 -37.22 -15.74 18.10
C PRO A 120 -36.00 -14.87 18.47
N GLU A 121 -34.89 -15.49 18.86
CA GLU A 121 -33.61 -14.84 19.19
C GLU A 121 -32.78 -14.55 17.94
#